data_AF-A0A345UWK6-F1
#
_entry.id   AF-A0A345UWK6-F1
#
_cell.length_a   1.000
_cell.length_b   1.000
_cell.length_c   1.000
_cell.angle_alpha   90.00
_cell.angle_beta   90.00
_cell.angle_gamma   90.00
#
_symmetry.space_group_name_H-M   'P 1'
#
loop_
_entity.id
_entity.type
_entity.pdbx_description
1 polymer ?
#
loop_
_entity_poly.entity_id
_entity_poly.type
_entity_poly.pdbx_seq_one_letter_code
_entity_poly.pdbx_strand_id
1 'polypeptide(L)'
;MNAALKLCQANFDAQLPPAVSEMSEDVTRTEWLFNAAEELSRGGDVKFQRRMHPVQGVSGKDFALAVDEHVNGRLAGCEIETASLGHLVIAAKRGQADKVAADELLGHSEHPLGMLGEIAEVLLKPLVEDALIAQAEDNEL
;
A
#
# COMPACT_ATOMS: atom_id res chain seq x y z
N MET A 1 -19.58 -27.80 -30.56
CA MET A 1 -19.27 -27.82 -29.10
C MET A 1 -20.44 -27.12 -28.40
N ASN A 2 -21.23 -27.85 -27.61
CA ASN A 2 -22.54 -27.37 -27.10
C ASN A 2 -22.39 -26.33 -25.99
N ALA A 3 -23.17 -25.24 -26.07
CA ALA A 3 -23.16 -24.15 -25.09
C ALA A 3 -23.47 -24.61 -23.66
N ALA A 4 -24.34 -25.62 -23.52
CA ALA A 4 -24.68 -26.22 -22.21
C ALA A 4 -23.47 -26.88 -21.53
N LEU A 5 -22.59 -27.54 -22.27
CA LEU A 5 -21.37 -28.16 -21.73
C LEU A 5 -20.38 -27.12 -21.22
N LYS A 6 -20.22 -26.00 -21.95
CA LYS A 6 -19.36 -24.89 -21.50
C LYS A 6 -19.88 -24.24 -20.22
N LEU A 7 -21.20 -24.12 -20.09
CA LEU A 7 -21.85 -23.51 -18.93
C LEU A 7 -21.76 -24.42 -17.68
N CYS A 8 -21.94 -25.73 -17.86
CA CYS A 8 -21.71 -26.71 -16.79
C CYS A 8 -20.24 -26.75 -16.35
N GLN A 9 -19.29 -26.66 -17.28
CA GLN A 9 -17.86 -26.64 -16.97
C GLN A 9 -17.50 -25.39 -16.16
N ALA A 10 -17.90 -24.20 -16.60
CA ALA A 10 -17.61 -22.95 -15.90
C ALA A 10 -18.21 -22.92 -14.47
N ASN A 11 -19.42 -23.46 -14.29
CA ASN A 11 -20.05 -23.55 -12.97
C ASN A 11 -19.35 -24.55 -12.04
N PHE A 12 -18.79 -25.64 -12.59
CA PHE A 12 -18.02 -26.61 -11.82
C PHE A 12 -16.64 -26.03 -11.43
N ASP A 13 -15.96 -25.39 -12.37
CA ASP A 13 -14.67 -24.77 -12.14
C ASP A 13 -14.78 -23.63 -11.10
N ALA A 14 -15.88 -22.87 -11.09
CA ALA A 14 -16.15 -21.84 -10.08
C ALA A 14 -16.51 -22.38 -8.68
N GLN A 15 -16.84 -23.67 -8.55
CA GLN A 15 -17.12 -24.33 -7.27
C GLN A 15 -15.89 -25.05 -6.69
N LEU A 16 -14.84 -25.22 -7.47
CA LEU A 16 -13.58 -25.75 -6.97
C LEU A 16 -12.91 -24.68 -6.10
N PRO A 17 -12.30 -25.06 -4.97
CA PRO A 17 -11.41 -24.16 -4.24
C PRO A 17 -10.35 -23.62 -5.22
N PRO A 18 -9.90 -22.36 -5.05
CA PRO A 18 -8.83 -21.81 -5.87
C PRO A 18 -7.65 -22.76 -5.87
N ALA A 19 -6.95 -22.84 -6.99
CA ALA A 19 -5.82 -23.75 -7.10
C ALA A 19 -4.78 -23.35 -6.03
N VAL A 20 -4.10 -24.33 -5.44
CA VAL A 20 -3.09 -24.07 -4.38
C VAL A 20 -2.01 -23.08 -4.86
N SER A 21 -1.72 -23.05 -6.17
CA SER A 21 -0.83 -22.06 -6.81
C SER A 21 -1.35 -20.63 -6.71
N GLU A 22 -2.65 -20.41 -6.96
CA GLU A 22 -3.28 -19.08 -6.89
C GLU A 22 -3.28 -18.57 -5.44
N MET A 23 -3.53 -19.48 -4.46
CA MET A 23 -3.41 -19.12 -3.05
C MET A 23 -2.00 -18.73 -2.63
N SER A 24 -0.96 -19.38 -3.18
CA SER A 24 0.43 -18.99 -2.88
C SER A 24 0.81 -17.65 -3.49
N GLU A 25 0.37 -17.37 -4.71
CA GLU A 25 0.64 -16.09 -5.39
C GLU A 25 -0.02 -14.91 -4.67
N ASP A 26 -1.28 -15.07 -4.24
CA ASP A 26 -1.98 -14.04 -3.46
C ASP A 26 -1.34 -13.79 -2.09
N VAL A 27 -0.84 -14.82 -1.42
CA VAL A 27 -0.11 -14.68 -0.15
C VAL A 27 1.20 -13.94 -0.37
N THR A 28 1.99 -14.31 -1.37
CA THR A 28 3.25 -13.62 -1.71
C THR A 28 3.03 -12.16 -2.07
N ARG A 29 1.98 -11.86 -2.84
CA ARG A 29 1.58 -10.49 -3.18
C ARG A 29 1.25 -9.66 -1.93
N THR A 30 0.44 -10.23 -1.04
CA THR A 30 0.00 -9.56 0.18
C THR A 30 1.17 -9.29 1.12
N GLU A 31 2.05 -10.28 1.28
CA GLU A 31 3.25 -10.15 2.11
C GLU A 31 4.21 -9.10 1.54
N TRP A 32 4.43 -9.09 0.22
CA TRP A 32 5.27 -8.08 -0.41
C TRP A 32 4.71 -6.67 -0.19
N LEU A 33 3.40 -6.46 -0.41
CA LEU A 33 2.75 -5.17 -0.20
C LEU A 33 2.86 -4.69 1.24
N PHE A 34 2.61 -5.58 2.20
CA PHE A 34 2.69 -5.26 3.61
C PHE A 34 4.10 -4.82 4.02
N ASN A 35 5.12 -5.57 3.61
CA ASN A 35 6.52 -5.26 3.93
C ASN A 35 6.98 -3.96 3.29
N ALA A 36 6.63 -3.73 2.02
CA ALA A 36 6.93 -2.49 1.31
C ALA A 36 6.19 -1.27 1.92
N ALA A 37 4.93 -1.44 2.32
CA ALA A 37 4.16 -0.40 3.00
C ALA A 37 4.75 -0.06 4.38
N GLU A 38 5.26 -1.06 5.11
CA GLU A 38 5.97 -0.84 6.37
C GLU A 38 7.25 -0.02 6.16
N GLU A 39 8.03 -0.32 5.12
CA GLU A 39 9.25 0.42 4.79
C GLU A 39 8.97 1.90 4.49
N LEU A 40 7.95 2.20 3.68
CA LEU A 40 7.51 3.58 3.42
C LEU A 40 7.02 4.28 4.68
N SER A 41 6.22 3.58 5.50
CA SER A 41 5.68 4.13 6.75
C SER A 41 6.78 4.50 7.77
N ARG A 42 7.95 3.87 7.67
CA ARG A 42 9.15 4.20 8.47
C ARG A 42 9.96 5.37 7.89
N GLY A 43 9.57 5.93 6.76
CA GLY A 43 10.26 7.01 6.05
C GLY A 43 11.35 6.54 5.08
N GLY A 44 11.32 5.26 4.69
CA GLY A 44 12.22 4.71 3.68
C GLY A 44 11.79 4.98 2.24
N ASP A 45 12.53 4.40 1.30
CA ASP A 45 12.15 4.29 -0.11
C ASP A 45 11.93 2.82 -0.43
N VAL A 46 10.94 2.48 -1.25
CA VAL A 46 10.81 1.13 -1.83
C VAL A 46 11.34 1.17 -3.25
N LYS A 47 12.33 0.33 -3.57
CA LYS A 47 12.96 0.27 -4.90
C LYS A 47 13.18 -1.18 -5.32
N PHE A 48 12.93 -1.46 -6.58
CA PHE A 48 13.21 -2.75 -7.20
C PHE A 48 13.56 -2.54 -8.68
N GLN A 49 14.19 -3.53 -9.31
CA GLN A 49 14.58 -3.43 -10.71
C GLN A 49 14.34 -4.76 -11.41
N ARG A 50 13.49 -4.73 -12.44
CA ARG A 50 13.37 -5.86 -13.37
C ARG A 50 14.56 -5.89 -14.32
N ARG A 51 14.95 -7.08 -14.76
CA ARG A 51 16.05 -7.30 -15.70
C ARG A 51 15.82 -6.52 -16.99
N MET A 52 16.81 -5.73 -17.41
CA MET A 52 16.74 -4.85 -18.59
C MET A 52 15.71 -3.70 -18.49
N HIS A 53 15.13 -3.43 -17.33
CA HIS A 53 14.23 -2.30 -17.08
C HIS A 53 14.90 -1.23 -16.20
N PRO A 54 14.43 0.03 -16.22
CA PRO A 54 14.84 1.03 -15.24
C PRO A 54 14.40 0.63 -13.82
N VAL A 55 15.07 1.21 -12.82
CA VAL A 55 14.67 1.07 -11.41
C VAL A 55 13.26 1.66 -11.24
N GLN A 56 12.40 0.90 -10.59
CA GLN A 56 11.03 1.27 -10.27
C GLN A 56 10.85 1.32 -8.75
N GLY A 57 9.80 1.99 -8.29
CA GLY A 57 9.53 2.10 -6.86
C GLY A 57 8.80 3.38 -6.47
N VAL A 58 8.64 3.55 -5.17
CA VAL A 58 8.03 4.72 -4.54
C VAL A 58 9.07 5.34 -3.62
N SER A 59 9.38 6.61 -3.83
CA SER A 59 10.27 7.32 -2.90
C SER A 59 9.52 7.80 -1.67
N GLY A 60 10.23 8.00 -0.57
CA GLY A 60 9.67 8.62 0.64
C GLY A 60 9.13 10.03 0.38
N LYS A 61 9.63 10.72 -0.66
CA LYS A 61 9.07 12.00 -1.11
C LYS A 61 7.69 11.83 -1.75
N ASP A 62 7.52 10.84 -2.63
CA ASP A 62 6.23 10.57 -3.28
C ASP A 62 5.20 10.13 -2.23
N PHE A 63 5.63 9.31 -1.27
CA PHE A 63 4.82 8.92 -0.14
C PHE A 63 4.42 10.12 0.74
N ALA A 64 5.36 10.99 1.10
CA ALA A 64 5.07 12.21 1.87
C ALA A 64 4.07 13.13 1.12
N LEU A 65 4.18 13.24 -0.20
CA LEU A 65 3.24 14.02 -1.01
C LEU A 65 1.81 13.43 -0.97
N ALA A 66 1.69 12.11 -1.00
CA ALA A 66 0.40 11.44 -0.88
C ALA A 66 -0.20 11.62 0.53
N VAL A 67 0.64 11.58 1.58
CA VAL A 67 0.22 11.91 2.95
C VAL A 67 -0.26 13.36 3.05
N ASP A 68 0.48 14.31 2.46
CA ASP A 68 0.08 15.71 2.40
C ASP A 68 -1.28 15.88 1.70
N GLU A 69 -1.48 15.22 0.55
CA GLU A 69 -2.74 15.27 -0.20
C GLU A 69 -3.92 14.76 0.63
N HIS A 70 -3.75 13.62 1.31
CA HIS A 70 -4.77 13.05 2.20
C HIS A 70 -5.14 14.01 3.34
N VAL A 71 -4.15 14.49 4.09
CA VAL A 71 -4.37 15.41 5.22
C VAL A 71 -4.99 16.73 4.75
N ASN A 72 -4.52 17.28 3.63
CA ASN A 72 -5.09 18.49 3.04
C ASN A 72 -6.55 18.30 2.61
N GLY A 73 -6.88 17.13 2.04
CA GLY A 73 -8.25 16.78 1.68
C GLY A 73 -9.19 16.82 2.89
N ARG A 74 -8.79 16.18 3.99
CA ARG A 74 -9.57 16.16 5.24
C ARG A 74 -9.74 17.55 5.86
N LEU A 75 -8.67 18.34 5.87
CA LEU A 75 -8.72 19.74 6.35
C LEU A 75 -9.64 20.60 5.49
N ALA A 76 -9.54 20.49 4.16
CA ALA A 76 -10.40 21.22 3.22
C ALA A 76 -11.88 20.78 3.33
N GLY A 77 -12.11 19.51 3.68
CA GLY A 77 -13.44 18.95 3.95
C GLY A 77 -14.02 19.32 5.33
N CYS A 78 -13.28 20.05 6.16
CA CYS A 78 -13.65 20.36 7.55
C CYS A 78 -13.93 19.11 8.40
N GLU A 79 -13.27 17.98 8.11
CA GLU A 79 -13.40 16.73 8.88
C GLU A 79 -12.65 16.76 10.22
N ILE A 80 -11.83 17.80 10.42
CA ILE A 80 -10.97 17.98 11.58
C ILE A 80 -11.39 19.28 12.25
N GLU A 81 -12.07 19.17 13.38
CA GLU A 81 -12.63 20.33 14.11
C GLU A 81 -11.63 20.95 15.10
N THR A 82 -10.51 20.26 15.36
CA THR A 82 -9.49 20.67 16.32
C THR A 82 -8.32 21.40 15.66
N ALA A 83 -7.47 22.02 16.48
CA ALA A 83 -6.25 22.68 16.03
C ALA A 83 -5.06 21.72 15.84
N SER A 84 -5.30 20.45 15.46
CA SER A 84 -4.27 19.41 15.47
C SER A 84 -3.09 19.66 14.52
N LEU A 85 -3.32 20.29 13.36
CA LEU A 85 -2.21 20.76 12.52
C LEU A 85 -1.34 21.80 13.26
N GLY A 86 -1.97 22.74 13.96
CA GLY A 86 -1.27 23.75 14.74
C GLY A 86 -0.46 23.14 15.88
N HIS A 87 -1.04 22.18 16.61
CA HIS A 87 -0.34 21.44 17.67
C HIS A 87 0.87 20.68 17.13
N LEU A 88 0.70 19.96 16.02
CA LEU A 88 1.79 19.21 15.38
C LEU A 88 2.96 20.13 14.99
N VAL A 89 2.67 21.29 14.38
CA VAL A 89 3.70 22.27 14.00
C VAL A 89 4.41 22.83 15.23
N ILE A 90 3.68 23.20 16.29
CA ILE A 90 4.27 23.73 17.53
C ILE A 90 5.16 22.68 18.20
N ALA A 91 4.69 21.42 18.29
CA ALA A 91 5.45 20.31 18.87
C ALA A 91 6.75 20.05 18.08
N ALA A 92 6.65 19.95 16.75
CA ALA A 92 7.80 19.72 15.89
C ALA A 92 8.85 20.84 16.00
N LYS A 93 8.42 22.11 16.07
CA LYS A 93 9.35 23.24 16.27
C LYS A 93 10.08 23.20 17.62
N ARG A 94 9.54 22.49 18.61
CA ARG A 94 10.17 22.24 19.91
C ARG A 94 11.00 20.95 19.93
N GLY A 95 11.11 20.23 18.81
CA GLY A 95 11.78 18.94 18.73
C GLY A 95 10.99 17.81 19.41
N GLN A 96 9.67 17.98 19.57
CA GLN A 96 8.79 16.99 20.19
C GLN A 96 7.93 16.31 19.12
N ALA A 97 7.64 15.03 19.33
CA ALA A 97 6.63 14.32 18.55
C ALA A 97 5.25 14.50 19.21
N ASP A 98 4.23 14.73 18.38
CA ASP A 98 2.83 14.76 18.82
C ASP A 98 2.04 13.75 17.99
N LYS A 99 2.03 12.50 18.48
CA LYS A 99 1.35 11.39 17.80
C LYS A 99 -0.16 11.56 17.80
N VAL A 100 -0.74 12.16 18.85
CA VAL A 100 -2.18 12.36 18.94
C VAL A 100 -2.64 13.34 17.85
N ALA A 101 -1.93 14.45 17.69
CA ALA A 101 -2.22 15.40 16.62
C ALA A 101 -2.04 14.76 15.23
N ALA A 102 -1.00 13.94 15.04
CA ALA A 102 -0.77 13.23 13.78
C ALA A 102 -1.89 12.22 13.47
N ASP A 103 -2.28 11.40 14.44
CA ASP A 103 -3.33 10.38 14.30
C ASP A 103 -4.69 11.04 13.99
N GLU A 104 -4.99 12.18 14.59
CA GLU A 104 -6.22 12.92 14.31
C GLU A 104 -6.22 13.50 12.88
N LEU A 105 -5.09 14.01 12.39
CA LEU A 105 -4.94 14.51 11.02
C LEU A 105 -5.05 13.38 9.99
N LEU A 106 -4.52 12.20 10.30
CA LEU A 106 -4.59 11.03 9.43
C LEU A 106 -5.98 10.40 9.43
N GLY A 107 -6.63 10.35 10.60
CA GLY A 107 -7.95 9.77 10.78
C GLY A 107 -7.89 8.26 11.05
N HIS A 108 -9.06 7.71 11.32
CA HIS A 108 -9.21 6.29 11.62
C HIS A 108 -8.97 5.42 10.37
N SER A 109 -8.35 4.28 10.57
CA SER A 109 -8.05 3.28 9.53
C SER A 109 -8.10 1.89 10.16
N GLU A 110 -8.64 0.92 9.41
CA GLU A 110 -8.69 -0.50 9.82
C GLU A 110 -7.41 -1.26 9.42
N HIS A 111 -6.53 -0.61 8.66
CA HIS A 111 -5.30 -1.22 8.18
C HIS A 111 -4.31 -1.43 9.35
N PRO A 112 -3.56 -2.55 9.39
CA PRO A 112 -2.66 -2.84 10.52
C PRO A 112 -1.55 -1.80 10.74
N LEU A 113 -1.15 -1.09 9.68
CA LEU A 113 -0.20 0.03 9.72
C LEU A 113 -0.90 1.42 9.81
N GLY A 114 -2.20 1.44 10.08
CA GLY A 114 -3.04 2.63 10.05
C GLY A 114 -3.13 3.27 8.66
N MET A 115 -3.57 4.53 8.64
CA MET A 115 -3.83 5.28 7.40
C MET A 115 -2.56 5.44 6.54
N LEU A 116 -1.38 5.53 7.17
CA LEU A 116 -0.11 5.55 6.45
C LEU A 116 0.10 4.28 5.62
N GLY A 117 -0.30 3.13 6.16
CA GLY A 117 -0.30 1.87 5.43
C GLY A 117 -1.28 1.85 4.26
N GLU A 118 -2.51 2.33 4.45
CA GLU A 118 -3.49 2.41 3.35
C GLU A 118 -2.97 3.28 2.20
N ILE A 119 -2.41 4.45 2.51
CA ILE A 119 -1.81 5.35 1.53
C ILE A 119 -0.63 4.66 0.82
N ALA A 120 0.24 3.99 1.57
CA ALA A 120 1.39 3.28 1.02
C ALA A 120 0.95 2.15 0.08
N GLU A 121 -0.01 1.33 0.49
CA GLU A 121 -0.55 0.25 -0.33
C GLU A 121 -1.19 0.79 -1.63
N VAL A 122 -1.90 1.92 -1.58
CA VAL A 122 -2.46 2.56 -2.78
C VAL A 122 -1.37 2.92 -3.79
N LEU A 123 -0.23 3.45 -3.33
CA LEU A 123 0.90 3.77 -4.20
C LEU A 123 1.62 2.53 -4.73
N LEU A 124 1.72 1.46 -3.93
CA LEU A 124 2.48 0.26 -4.24
C LEU A 124 1.70 -0.77 -5.05
N LYS A 125 0.37 -0.79 -4.94
CA LYS A 125 -0.50 -1.78 -5.60
C LYS A 125 -0.32 -1.84 -7.13
N PRO A 126 -0.12 -0.73 -7.87
CA PRO A 126 0.18 -0.80 -9.31
C PRO A 126 1.54 -1.42 -9.64
N LEU A 127 2.45 -1.48 -8.67
CA LEU A 127 3.85 -1.90 -8.85
C LEU A 127 4.13 -3.34 -8.42
N VAL A 128 3.22 -3.96 -7.66
CA VAL A 128 3.46 -5.27 -7.03
C VAL A 128 3.77 -6.38 -8.05
N GLU A 129 3.10 -6.43 -9.19
CA GLU A 129 3.38 -7.46 -10.21
C GLU A 129 4.82 -7.37 -10.73
N ASP A 130 5.25 -6.15 -11.03
CA ASP A 130 6.61 -5.91 -11.51
C ASP A 130 7.65 -6.19 -10.43
N ALA A 131 7.31 -5.93 -9.17
CA ALA A 131 8.19 -6.22 -8.04
C ALA A 131 8.34 -7.72 -7.77
N LEU A 132 7.25 -8.49 -7.90
CA LEU A 132 7.31 -9.95 -7.78
C LEU A 132 8.13 -10.58 -8.91
N ILE A 133 8.02 -10.06 -10.13
CA ILE A 133 8.88 -10.48 -11.26
C ILE A 133 10.34 -10.17 -10.95
N ALA A 134 10.65 -8.94 -10.50
CA ALA A 134 12.02 -8.57 -10.14
C ALA A 134 12.59 -9.49 -9.05
N GLN A 135 11.79 -9.80 -8.02
CA GLN A 135 12.19 -10.71 -6.95
C GLN A 135 12.47 -12.13 -7.45
N ALA A 136 11.65 -12.64 -8.38
CA ALA A 136 11.87 -13.93 -9.01
C ALA A 136 13.16 -13.94 -9.84
N GLU A 137 13.41 -12.89 -10.63
CA GLU A 137 14.63 -12.73 -11.42
C GLU A 137 15.89 -12.67 -10.54
N ASP A 138 15.83 -11.98 -9.40
CA ASP A 138 16.94 -11.90 -8.44
C ASP A 138 17.20 -13.23 -7.72
N ASN A 139 16.17 -14.06 -7.50
CA ASN A 139 16.30 -15.37 -6.84
C ASN A 139 16.92 -16.46 -7.74
N GLU A 140 16.99 -16.24 -9.06
CA GLU A 140 17.59 -17.18 -10.02
C GLU A 140 19.12 -17.02 -10.17
N LEU A 141 19.73 -16.06 -9.48
CA LEU A 141 21.17 -15.74 -9.51
C LEU A 141 21.97 -16.41 -8.38
#